data_AF-A0A535S400-F1
#
_entry.id   AF-A0A535S400-F1
#
_cell.length_a   1.000
_cell.length_b   1.000
_cell.length_c   1.000
_cell.angle_alpha   90.00
_cell.angle_beta   90.00
_cell.angle_gamma   90.00
#
_symmetry.space_group_name_H-M   'P 1'
#
loop_
_entity.id
_entity.type
_entity.pdbx_description
1 polymer ?
#
loop_
_entity_poly.entity_id
_entity_poly.type
_entity_poly.pdbx_seq_one_letter_code
_entity_poly.pdbx_strand_id
1 'polypeptide(L)' 'MMNMNITRRQEDFHPGDLVIWHDQQEMQALPLPAVVVRQEPDAVVIRVRVQGIIKELHVDPGELVER' A
#
# COMPACT_ATOMS: atom_id res chain seq x y z
N MET A 1 0.71 -33.09 1.17
CA MET A 1 1.04 -31.74 1.67
C MET A 1 0.77 -30.78 0.53
N MET A 2 -0.29 -29.96 0.64
CA MET A 2 -0.64 -28.99 -0.40
C MET A 2 0.15 -27.71 -0.13
N ASN A 3 1.18 -27.47 -0.94
CA ASN A 3 1.88 -26.19 -0.93
C ASN A 3 0.99 -25.19 -1.65
N MET A 4 0.23 -24.40 -0.89
CA MET A 4 -0.43 -23.20 -1.38
C MET A 4 0.65 -22.20 -1.76
N ASN A 5 1.10 -22.26 -3.01
CA ASN A 5 1.76 -21.13 -3.65
C ASN A 5 0.69 -20.06 -3.82
N ILE A 6 0.53 -19.21 -2.82
CA ILE A 6 -0.22 -17.96 -2.95
C ILE A 6 0.64 -17.09 -3.87
N THR A 7 0.43 -17.24 -5.18
CA THR A 7 0.84 -16.23 -6.15
C THR A 7 0.05 -14.98 -5.76
N ARG A 8 0.65 -14.09 -4.96
CA ARG A 8 0.15 -12.72 -4.81
C ARG A 8 -0.03 -12.22 -6.24
N ARG A 9 -1.28 -11.98 -6.65
CA ARG A 9 -1.51 -11.20 -7.86
C ARG A 9 -0.76 -9.89 -7.62
N GLN A 10 0.15 -9.52 -8.51
CA GLN A 10 0.50 -8.11 -8.62
C GLN A 10 -0.81 -7.40 -8.91
N GLU A 11 -1.39 -6.76 -7.89
CA GLU A 11 -2.49 -5.84 -8.10
C GLU A 11 -1.86 -4.61 -8.75
N ASP A 12 -2.29 -4.32 -9.97
CA ASP A 12 -1.82 -3.17 -10.71
C ASP A 12 -2.52 -1.93 -10.14
N PHE A 13 -1.81 -1.17 -9.31
CA PHE A 13 -2.32 0.08 -8.74
C PHE A 13 -2.22 1.21 -9.77
N HIS A 14 -3.30 1.97 -9.95
CA HIS A 14 -3.35 3.08 -10.90
C HIS A 14 -3.28 4.44 -10.18
N PRO A 15 -2.66 5.46 -10.81
CA PRO A 15 -2.68 6.82 -10.27
C PRO A 15 -4.11 7.31 -9.99
N GLY A 16 -4.37 7.70 -8.74
CA GLY A 16 -5.67 8.17 -8.27
C GLY A 16 -6.47 7.13 -7.47
N ASP A 17 -6.05 5.87 -7.46
CA ASP A 17 -6.74 4.82 -6.70
C ASP A 17 -6.73 5.12 -5.20
N LEU A 18 -7.87 4.89 -4.56
CA LEU A 18 -8.00 4.98 -3.11
C LEU A 18 -7.62 3.63 -2.50
N VAL A 19 -6.65 3.67 -1.60
CA VAL A 19 -6.13 2.47 -0.94
C VAL A 19 -6.08 2.66 0.57
N ILE A 20 -6.05 1.54 1.28
CA ILE A 20 -5.71 1.49 2.70
C ILE A 20 -4.29 0.98 2.84
N TRP A 21 -3.44 1.78 3.45
CA TRP A 21 -2.06 1.41 3.76
C TRP A 21 -1.95 0.88 5.18
N HIS A 22 -1.33 -0.28 5.30
CA HIS A 22 -1.01 -0.93 6.57
C HIS A 22 0.49 -0.83 6.82
N ASP A 23 0.89 0.15 7.64
CA ASP A 23 2.29 0.29 8.07
C ASP A 23 2.69 -0.90 8.94
N GLN A 24 3.64 -1.72 8.47
CA GLN A 24 4.14 -2.87 9.22
C GLN A 24 5.26 -2.51 10.21
N GLN A 25 5.83 -1.29 10.15
CA GLN A 25 6.96 -0.91 10.99
C GLN A 25 6.55 -0.59 12.43
N GLU A 26 5.34 -0.07 12.63
CA GLU A 26 4.78 0.13 13.96
C GLU A 26 3.73 -0.94 14.24
N MET A 27 4.04 -1.87 15.14
CA MET A 27 3.19 -2.99 15.60
C MET A 27 1.76 -2.62 16.05
N GLN A 28 1.37 -1.33 16.04
CA GLN A 28 0.05 -0.81 16.40
C GLN A 28 -0.45 0.36 15.53
N ALA A 29 0.19 0.68 14.40
CA ALA A 29 -0.31 1.76 13.54
C ALA A 29 -1.67 1.36 12.94
N LEU A 30 -2.67 2.21 13.16
CA LEU A 30 -3.98 2.04 12.54
C LEU A 30 -3.82 2.15 11.01
N PRO A 31 -4.57 1.35 10.23
CA PRO A 31 -4.57 1.48 8.78
C PRO A 31 -4.95 2.91 8.35
N LEU A 32 -4.17 3.48 7.44
CA LEU A 32 -4.33 4.85 6.99
C LEU A 32 -4.87 4.90 5.55
N PRO A 33 -5.88 5.75 5.27
CA PRO A 33 -6.31 5.99 3.90
C PRO A 33 -5.23 6.76 3.13
N ALA A 34 -4.98 6.32 1.91
CA ALA A 34 -4.02 6.93 1.01
C ALA A 34 -4.53 6.94 -0.44
N VAL A 35 -3.83 7.69 -1.28
CA VAL A 35 -4.08 7.75 -2.72
C VAL A 35 -2.84 7.31 -3.46
N VAL A 36 -2.99 6.43 -4.45
CA VAL A 36 -1.89 6.03 -5.32
C VAL A 36 -1.47 7.21 -6.19
N VAL A 37 -0.18 7.52 -6.20
CA VAL A 37 0.43 8.54 -7.06
C VAL A 37 0.95 7.91 -8.34
N ARG A 38 1.66 6.79 -8.22
CA ARG A 38 2.18 6.00 -9.35
C ARG A 38 2.60 4.60 -8.91
N GLN A 39 2.59 3.67 -9.86
CA GLN A 39 3.21 2.35 -9.73
C GLN A 39 4.67 2.41 -10.22
N GLU A 40 5.57 1.82 -9.45
CA GLU A 40 6.96 1.55 -9.83
C GLU A 40 7.16 0.02 -9.92
N PRO A 41 8.26 -0.48 -10.51
CA PRO A 41 8.44 -1.92 -10.73
C PRO A 41 8.34 -2.78 -9.45
N ASP A 42 8.86 -2.28 -8.34
CA ASP A 42 8.97 -3.01 -7.06
C ASP A 42 8.23 -2.32 -5.90
N ALA A 43 7.54 -1.21 -6.15
CA ALA A 43 6.90 -0.40 -5.12
C ALA A 43 5.69 0.38 -5.65
N VAL A 44 4.84 0.82 -4.73
CA VAL A 44 3.78 1.79 -5.03
C VAL A 44 4.11 3.08 -4.31
N VAL A 45 3.98 4.20 -5.02
CA VAL A 45 4.10 5.51 -4.40
C VAL A 45 2.72 5.99 -4.02
N ILE A 46 2.50 6.18 -2.73
CA ILE A 46 1.23 6.66 -2.20
C ILE A 46 1.40 8.05 -1.60
N ARG A 47 0.30 8.80 -1.57
CA ARG A 47 0.17 10.04 -0.81
C ARG A 47 -0.80 9.81 0.35
N VAL A 48 -0.29 9.97 1.57
CA VAL A 48 -1.01 9.68 2.82
C VAL A 48 -0.89 10.84 3.79
N ARG A 49 -1.88 10.98 4.68
CA ARG A 49 -1.85 11.96 5.77
C ARG A 49 -1.47 11.28 7.09
N VAL A 50 -0.29 11.60 7.61
CA VAL A 50 0.23 11.09 8.89
C VAL A 50 0.31 12.24 9.87
N GLN A 51 -0.41 12.14 11.00
CA GLN A 51 -0.42 13.15 12.06
C GLN A 51 -0.70 14.58 11.54
N GLY A 52 -1.61 14.70 10.58
CA GLY A 52 -2.00 15.99 9.97
C GLY A 52 -1.12 16.46 8.80
N ILE A 53 0.03 15.84 8.58
CA ILE A 53 1.01 16.17 7.53
C ILE A 53 0.80 15.25 6.32
N ILE A 54 0.81 15.81 5.12
CA ILE A 54 0.76 15.04 3.87
C ILE A 54 2.18 14.60 3.50
N LYS A 55 2.37 13.31 3.23
CA LYS A 55 3.64 12.72 2.81
C LYS A 55 3.43 11.84 1.59
N GLU A 56 4.46 11.74 0.75
CA GLU A 56 4.57 10.71 -0.27
C GLU A 56 5.54 9.63 0.21
N LEU A 57 5.11 8.37 0.13
CA LEU A 57 5.86 7.22 0.64
C LEU A 57 5.94 6.14 -0.45
N HIS A 58 7.07 5.45 -0.50
CA HIS A 58 7.23 4.21 -1.27
C HIS A 58 6.86 3.06 -0.33
N VAL A 59 5.91 2.23 -0.75
CA VAL A 59 5.38 1.12 0.06
C VAL A 59 5.38 -0.18 -0.74
N ASP A 60 5.45 -1.31 -0.05
CA ASP A 60 5.29 -2.62 -0.67
C ASP A 60 3.84 -2.76 -1.17
N PRO A 61 3.59 -3.25 -2.39
CA PRO A 61 2.23 -3.49 -2.88
C PRO A 61 1.39 -4.36 -1.94
N GLY A 62 2.00 -5.28 -1.19
CA GLY A 62 1.33 -6.12 -0.21
C GLY A 62 0.99 -5.44 1.12
N GLU A 63 1.39 -4.18 1.32
CA GLU A 63 0.92 -3.32 2.42
C GLU A 63 -0.36 -2.55 2.06
N LEU A 64 -0.81 -2.65 0.80
CA LEU A 64 -1.98 -1.95 0.29
C LEU A 64 -3.18 -2.87 0.15
N VAL A 65 -4.36 -2.31 0.40
CA VAL A 65 -5.65 -2.95 0.14
C VAL A 65 -6.52 -1.95 -0.62
N GLU A 66 -7.06 -2.36 -1.77
CA GLU A 66 -8.03 -1.56 -2.54
C GLU A 66 -9.33 -1.33 -1.75
N ARG A 67 -9.95 -0.16 -1.94
CA ARG A 67 -11.19 0.25 -1.26
C ARG A 67 -12.42 0.19 -2.15
#